data_AF-A0A2M7B3W0-F1
#
_entry.id   AF-A0A2M7B3W0-F1
#
_cell.length_a   1.000
_cell.length_b   1.000
_cell.length_c   1.000
_cell.angle_alpha   90.00
_cell.angle_beta   90.00
_cell.angle_gamma   90.00
#
_symmetry.space_group_name_H-M   'P 1'
#
loop_
_entity.id
_entity.type
_entity.pdbx_description
1 polymer ?
#
loop_
_entity_poly.entity_id
_entity_poly.type
_entity_poly.pdbx_seq_one_letter_code
_entity_poly.pdbx_strand_id
1 'polypeptide(L)' 'MSNLIGIFGGTFDPPHLGHLILAAEACQQLGLRRLLWVLTPIP' A
#
# COMPACT_ATOMS: atom_id res chain seq x y z
N MET A 1 -10.22 -17.43 1.91
CA MET A 1 -9.33 -16.25 1.92
C MET A 1 -9.84 -15.28 0.86
N SER A 2 -9.91 -13.98 1.16
CA SER A 2 -10.37 -12.97 0.20
C SER A 2 -9.43 -12.92 -1.01
N ASN A 3 -9.96 -12.58 -2.20
CA ASN A 3 -9.15 -12.38 -3.41
C ASN A 3 -8.89 -10.89 -3.71
N LEU A 4 -9.18 -10.02 -2.75
CA LEU A 4 -9.06 -8.56 -2.92
C LEU A 4 -7.60 -8.14 -2.90
N ILE A 5 -7.24 -7.27 -3.84
CA ILE A 5 -5.91 -6.68 -3.97
C ILE A 5 -6.06 -5.16 -3.80
N GLY A 6 -5.31 -4.58 -2.86
CA GLY A 6 -5.20 -3.13 -2.73
C GLY A 6 -4.14 -2.54 -3.66
N ILE A 7 -4.32 -1.27 -4.03
CA ILE A 7 -3.33 -0.47 -4.76
C ILE A 7 -3.00 0.73 -3.88
N PHE A 8 -1.73 0.90 -3.54
CA PHE A 8 -1.23 2.02 -2.74
C PHE A 8 -0.27 2.84 -3.59
N GLY A 9 -0.80 3.91 -4.17
CA GLY A 9 -0.09 4.81 -5.06
C GLY A 9 0.57 5.96 -4.31
N GLY A 10 1.79 6.32 -4.71
CA GLY A 10 2.49 7.48 -4.17
C GLY A 10 3.86 7.69 -4.81
N THR A 11 4.39 8.91 -4.68
CA THR A 11 5.79 9.23 -5.03
C THR A 11 6.76 8.48 -4.14
N PHE A 12 6.49 8.43 -2.82
CA PHE A 12 7.34 7.81 -1.82
C PHE A 12 8.81 8.28 -1.91
N ASP A 13 9.07 9.59 -1.88
CA ASP A 13 10.41 10.19 -1.97
C ASP A 13 10.82 10.89 -0.65
N PRO A 14 11.42 10.17 0.33
CA PRO A 14 11.68 8.73 0.37
C PRO A 14 10.52 7.93 1.00
N PRO A 15 10.46 6.61 0.79
CA PRO A 15 9.58 5.77 1.58
C PRO A 15 10.00 5.81 3.06
N HIS A 16 9.04 5.67 3.97
CA HIS A 16 9.29 5.74 5.41
C HIS A 16 8.28 4.90 6.18
N LEU A 17 8.48 4.76 7.50
CA LEU A 17 7.67 3.86 8.35
C LEU A 17 6.17 4.16 8.27
N GLY A 18 5.77 5.43 8.19
CA GLY A 18 4.36 5.81 7.98
C GLY A 18 3.71 5.14 6.76
N HIS A 19 4.40 5.05 5.62
CA HIS A 19 3.88 4.38 4.43
C HIS A 19 3.69 2.87 4.67
N LEU A 20 4.62 2.23 5.39
CA LEU A 20 4.52 0.82 5.76
C LEU A 20 3.34 0.55 6.70
N ILE A 21 3.16 1.40 7.71
CA ILE A 21 2.04 1.32 8.65
C ILE A 21 0.72 1.44 7.89
N LEU A 22 0.58 2.44 7.02
CA LEU A 22 -0.65 2.64 6.24
C LEU A 22 -0.96 1.44 5.33
N ALA A 23 0.05 0.86 4.66
CA ALA A 23 -0.14 -0.31 3.83
C ALA A 23 -0.57 -1.54 4.65
N ALA A 24 0.01 -1.73 5.85
CA ALA A 24 -0.33 -2.83 6.75
C ALA A 24 -1.76 -2.67 7.33
N GLU A 25 -2.10 -1.48 7.80
CA GLU A 25 -3.43 -1.15 8.30
C GLU A 25 -4.50 -1.33 7.22
N ALA A 26 -4.23 -0.90 5.98
CA ALA A 26 -5.14 -1.12 4.86
C ALA A 26 -5.37 -2.62 4.59
N CYS A 27 -4.32 -3.45 4.68
CA CYS A 27 -4.48 -4.90 4.53
C CYS A 27 -5.35 -5.50 5.63
N GLN A 28 -5.13 -5.11 6.89
CA GLN A 28 -5.89 -5.61 8.04
C GLN A 28 -7.35 -5.14 8.00
N GLN A 29 -7.57 -3.83 7.88
CA GLN A 29 -8.90 -3.22 8.03
C GLN A 29 -9.82 -3.54 6.86
N LEU A 30 -9.27 -3.71 5.65
CA LEU A 30 -10.05 -4.02 4.45
C LEU A 30 -10.04 -5.52 4.10
N GLY A 31 -9.37 -6.36 4.90
CA GLY A 31 -9.26 -7.79 4.66
C GLY A 31 -8.63 -8.12 3.29
N LEU A 32 -7.58 -7.39 2.90
CA LEU A 32 -6.90 -7.58 1.61
C LEU A 32 -5.99 -8.80 1.66
N ARG A 33 -5.93 -9.55 0.54
CA ARG A 33 -4.95 -10.63 0.39
C ARG A 33 -3.53 -10.11 0.25
N ARG A 34 -3.39 -9.00 -0.47
CA ARG A 34 -2.12 -8.29 -0.69
C ARG A 34 -2.41 -6.87 -1.13
N LEU A 35 -1.41 -6.01 -0.99
CA LEU A 35 -1.44 -4.63 -1.47
C LEU A 35 -0.22 -4.39 -2.34
N LEU A 36 -0.44 -3.78 -3.50
CA LEU A 36 0.60 -3.44 -4.47
C LEU A 36 0.98 -1.98 -4.29
N TRP A 37 2.28 -1.73 -4.13
CA TRP A 37 2.84 -0.38 -4.13
C TRP A 37 3.05 0.05 -5.57
N VAL A 38 2.51 1.22 -5.93
CA VAL A 38 2.60 1.75 -7.29
C VAL A 38 3.25 3.12 -7.23
N LEU A 39 4.46 3.21 -7.79
CA LEU A 39 5.20 4.46 -7.86
C LEU A 39 4.55 5.40 -8.87
N THR A 40 4.45 6.68 -8.53
CA THR A 40 4.22 7.70 -9.56
C THR A 40 5.47 7.84 -10.43
N PRO A 41 5.33 8.02 -11.75
CA PRO A 41 6.47 8.03 -12.68
C PRO A 41 7.36 9.28 -12.54
N ILE A 42 6.88 10.31 -11.84
CA ILE A 42 7.61 11.55 -11.58
C ILE A 42 7.55 11.79 -10.07
N PRO A 43 8.71 11.86 -9.40
CA PRO A 43 8.78 12.26 -8.00
C PRO A 43 8.29 13.70 -7.78
#